data_AF-A0A821VSX9-F1
#
_entry.id   AF-A0A821VSX9-F1
#
_cell.length_a   1.000
_cell.length_b   1.000
_cell.length_c   1.000
_cell.angle_alpha   90.00
_cell.angle_beta   90.00
_cell.angle_gamma   90.00
#
_symmetry.space_group_name_H-M   'P 1'
#
loop_
_entity.id
_entity.type
_entity.pdbx_description
1 polymer ?
#
loop_
_entity_poly.entity_id
_entity_poly.type
_entity_poly.pdbx_seq_one_letter_code
_entity_poly.pdbx_strand_id
1 'polypeptide(L)'
;INSIRAVTDYVQQREKIHDPPITAALVTDIEIRWNTTFIMVDRFITHQAIIDDINSRSFKIPNISSVQQLLLGNMKFEFTNEDWCTIKDLQNVLKPFFGATTAISAKSYPTLALAYSSK
;
A
#
# COMPACT_ATOMS: atom_id res chain seq x y z
N ILE A 1 29.64 -28.61 33.28
CA ILE A 1 28.21 -29.00 33.36
C ILE A 1 27.40 -28.02 34.22
N ASN A 2 27.90 -27.55 35.37
CA ASN A 2 27.16 -26.62 36.24
C ASN A 2 27.00 -25.17 35.71
N SER A 3 27.91 -24.67 34.87
CA SER A 3 27.86 -23.29 34.36
C SER A 3 26.77 -23.06 33.30
N ILE A 4 26.53 -24.04 32.40
CA ILE A 4 25.53 -23.90 31.34
C ILE A 4 24.13 -23.83 31.95
N ARG A 5 23.86 -24.67 32.95
CA ARG A 5 22.58 -24.70 33.66
C ARG A 5 22.30 -23.39 34.41
N ALA A 6 23.31 -22.80 35.05
CA ALA A 6 23.19 -21.50 35.69
C ALA A 6 22.87 -20.36 34.70
N VAL A 7 23.43 -20.41 33.49
CA VAL A 7 23.13 -19.45 32.42
C VAL A 7 21.70 -19.65 31.92
N THR A 8 21.26 -20.90 31.72
CA THR A 8 19.88 -21.21 31.30
C THR A 8 18.86 -20.75 32.36
N ASP A 9 19.13 -21.01 33.63
CA ASP A 9 18.26 -20.62 34.74
C ASP A 9 18.18 -19.08 34.88
N TYR A 10 19.29 -18.37 34.63
CA TYR A 10 19.34 -16.91 34.63
C TYR A 10 18.54 -16.28 33.48
N VAL A 11 18.65 -16.84 32.27
CA VAL A 11 17.89 -16.38 31.09
C VAL A 11 16.39 -16.60 31.30
N GLN A 12 15.99 -17.75 31.83
CA GLN A 12 14.58 -18.07 32.13
C GLN A 12 14.00 -17.21 33.25
N GLN A 13 14.80 -16.82 34.25
CA GLN A 13 14.36 -15.86 35.28
C GLN A 13 14.15 -14.46 34.69
N ARG A 14 15.02 -14.03 33.77
CA ARG A 14 14.90 -12.72 33.10
C ARG A 14 13.67 -12.63 32.18
N GLU A 15 13.34 -13.71 31.45
CA GLU A 15 12.10 -13.79 30.65
C GLU A 15 10.83 -13.57 31.50
N LYS A 16 10.82 -14.07 32.74
CA LYS A 16 9.65 -13.95 33.64
C LYS A 16 9.49 -12.58 34.30
N ILE A 17 10.57 -11.79 34.38
CA ILE A 17 10.59 -10.53 35.15
C ILE A 17 10.22 -9.32 34.29
N HIS A 18 10.41 -9.37 32.96
CA HIS A 18 10.29 -8.17 32.13
C HIS A 18 9.33 -8.20 30.94
N ASP A 19 8.83 -9.35 30.51
CA ASP A 19 7.83 -9.37 29.44
C ASP A 19 6.49 -9.88 29.96
N PRO A 20 5.40 -9.07 29.90
CA PRO A 20 4.07 -9.65 30.06
C PRO A 20 3.95 -10.79 29.04
N PRO A 21 3.37 -11.95 29.42
CA PRO A 21 3.20 -13.04 28.48
C PRO A 21 2.44 -12.47 27.28
N ILE A 22 2.99 -12.66 26.08
CA ILE A 22 2.38 -12.25 24.80
C ILE A 22 1.10 -13.06 24.63
N THR A 23 0.07 -12.66 25.37
CA THR A 23 -1.27 -13.24 25.46
C THR A 23 -2.22 -12.49 24.55
N ALA A 24 -1.87 -11.25 24.22
CA ALA A 24 -2.43 -10.58 23.07
C ALA A 24 -1.84 -11.26 21.82
N ALA A 25 -2.65 -12.04 21.12
CA ALA A 25 -2.36 -12.35 19.73
C ALA A 25 -1.93 -11.05 19.05
N LEU A 26 -0.73 -11.02 18.48
CA LEU A 26 -0.22 -9.87 17.76
C LEU A 26 -1.31 -9.48 16.76
N VAL A 27 -1.94 -8.31 16.96
CA VAL A 27 -2.98 -7.84 16.06
C VAL A 27 -2.27 -7.68 14.73
N THR A 28 -2.46 -8.67 13.85
CA THR A 28 -1.88 -8.64 12.52
C THR A 28 -2.41 -7.39 11.86
N ASP A 29 -1.51 -6.52 11.41
CA ASP A 29 -1.86 -5.33 10.65
C ASP A 29 -2.94 -5.70 9.62
N ILE A 30 -4.01 -4.90 9.60
CA ILE A 30 -5.15 -5.07 8.71
C ILE A 30 -4.64 -5.40 7.30
N GLU A 31 -5.17 -6.47 6.70
CA GLU A 31 -4.71 -7.04 5.42
C GLU A 31 -4.72 -6.04 4.25
N ILE A 32 -5.46 -4.94 4.38
CA ILE A 32 -5.44 -3.81 3.47
C ILE A 32 -4.15 -3.03 3.71
N ARG A 33 -3.06 -3.56 3.16
CA ARG A 33 -1.74 -2.95 3.18
C ARG A 33 -1.83 -1.50 2.72
N TRP A 34 -1.07 -0.62 3.37
CA TRP A 34 -0.91 0.79 3.02
C TRP A 34 -0.33 1.03 1.62
N ASN A 35 0.03 -0.05 0.92
CA ASN A 35 0.65 -0.08 -0.38
C ASN A 35 -0.37 -0.18 -1.54
N THR A 36 -1.65 -0.36 -1.22
CA THR A 36 -2.76 -0.50 -2.19
C THR A 36 -2.92 0.73 -3.07
N THR A 37 -2.75 1.93 -2.52
CA THR A 37 -2.81 3.19 -3.28
C THR A 37 -1.73 3.27 -4.35
N PHE A 38 -0.48 2.90 -4.03
CA PHE A 38 0.60 2.85 -5.02
C PHE A 38 0.27 1.85 -6.14
N ILE A 39 -0.17 0.64 -5.79
CA ILE A 39 -0.52 -0.40 -6.78
C ILE A 39 -1.65 0.07 -7.69
N MET A 40 -2.65 0.76 -7.14
CA MET A 40 -3.78 1.29 -7.90
C MET A 40 -3.31 2.37 -8.88
N VAL A 41 -2.53 3.34 -8.43
CA VAL A 41 -1.98 4.42 -9.27
C VAL A 41 -1.05 3.88 -10.36
N ASP A 42 -0.18 2.92 -10.02
CA ASP A 42 0.73 2.27 -10.95
C ASP A 42 -0.01 1.54 -12.08
N ARG A 43 -1.07 0.79 -11.73
CA ARG A 43 -1.95 0.16 -12.71
C ARG A 43 -2.71 1.18 -13.55
N PHE A 44 -3.19 2.26 -12.94
CA PHE A 44 -3.91 3.31 -13.64
C PHE A 44 -3.04 3.95 -14.72
N ILE A 45 -1.79 4.31 -14.40
CA ILE A 45 -0.82 4.83 -15.36
C ILE A 45 -0.49 3.79 -16.44
N THR A 46 -0.32 2.52 -16.07
CA THR A 46 -0.04 1.43 -17.03
C THR A 46 -1.12 1.32 -18.12
N HIS A 47 -2.37 1.59 -17.76
CA HIS A 47 -3.52 1.51 -18.67
C HIS A 47 -3.91 2.87 -19.27
N GLN A 48 -3.03 3.89 -19.20
CA GLN A 48 -3.28 5.24 -19.71
C GLN A 48 -3.89 5.23 -21.12
N ALA A 49 -3.29 4.49 -22.06
CA ALA A 49 -3.77 4.45 -23.45
C ALA A 49 -5.21 3.93 -23.58
N ILE A 50 -5.60 2.93 -22.78
CA ILE A 50 -6.96 2.38 -22.78
C ILE A 50 -7.93 3.38 -22.16
N ILE A 51 -7.51 4.05 -21.09
CA ILE A 51 -8.31 5.08 -20.41
C ILE A 51 -8.54 6.27 -21.35
N ASP A 52 -7.52 6.72 -22.07
CA ASP A 52 -7.61 7.80 -23.05
C ASP A 52 -8.50 7.39 -24.24
N ASP A 53 -8.42 6.15 -24.72
CA ASP A 53 -9.31 5.62 -25.76
C ASP A 53 -10.78 5.53 -25.29
N ILE A 54 -11.01 5.12 -24.04
CA ILE A 54 -12.35 5.11 -23.43
C ILE A 54 -12.88 6.54 -23.33
N ASN A 55 -12.09 7.49 -22.82
CA ASN A 55 -12.53 8.86 -22.57
C ASN A 55 -12.73 9.68 -23.85
N SER A 56 -12.00 9.38 -24.92
CA SER A 56 -12.17 10.04 -26.23
C SER A 56 -13.42 9.57 -26.99
N ARG A 57 -14.05 8.46 -26.57
CA ARG A 57 -15.26 7.95 -27.20
C ARG A 57 -16.51 8.60 -26.59
N SER A 58 -17.37 9.11 -27.46
CA SER A 58 -18.72 9.53 -27.05
C SER A 58 -19.56 8.31 -26.69
N PHE A 59 -19.86 8.13 -25.40
CA PHE A 59 -20.68 7.01 -24.93
C PHE A 59 -22.17 7.24 -25.25
N LYS A 60 -22.72 6.40 -26.12
CA LYS A 60 -24.16 6.27 -26.30
C LYS A 60 -24.69 5.19 -25.37
N ILE A 61 -25.10 5.58 -24.16
CA ILE A 61 -25.81 4.71 -23.23
C ILE A 61 -27.21 4.46 -23.79
N PRO A 62 -27.64 3.21 -24.02
CA PRO A 62 -29.00 2.91 -24.43
C PRO A 62 -29.99 3.18 -23.28
N ASN A 63 -31.23 3.56 -23.62
CA ASN A 63 -32.33 3.83 -22.67
C ASN A 63 -32.18 5.08 -21.79
N ILE A 64 -31.43 6.11 -22.20
CA ILE A 64 -31.42 7.42 -21.53
C ILE A 64 -32.08 8.51 -22.39
N SER A 65 -32.59 9.56 -21.73
CA SER A 65 -33.19 10.71 -22.42
C SER A 65 -32.17 11.43 -23.30
N SER A 66 -32.61 11.98 -24.44
CA SER A 66 -31.77 12.80 -25.34
C SER A 66 -31.12 13.99 -24.61
N VAL A 67 -31.80 14.56 -23.62
CA VAL A 67 -31.27 15.64 -22.76
C VAL A 67 -30.14 15.13 -21.86
N GLN A 68 -30.30 13.94 -21.27
CA GLN A 68 -29.27 13.32 -20.42
C GLN A 68 -28.05 12.91 -21.24
N GLN A 69 -28.26 12.40 -22.46
CA GLN A 69 -27.20 12.05 -23.38
C GLN A 69 -26.38 13.28 -23.81
N LEU A 70 -27.03 14.41 -24.03
CA LEU A 70 -26.37 15.68 -24.34
C LEU A 70 -25.54 16.19 -23.14
N LEU A 71 -26.09 16.12 -21.92
CA LEU A 71 -25.37 16.51 -20.70
C LEU A 71 -24.13 15.65 -20.45
N LEU A 72 -24.25 14.33 -20.65
CA LEU A 72 -23.13 13.40 -20.55
C LEU A 72 -22.10 13.61 -21.66
N GLY A 73 -22.53 13.89 -22.88
CA GLY A 73 -21.63 14.20 -24.01
C GLY A 73 -20.88 15.51 -23.84
N ASN A 74 -21.45 16.47 -23.11
CA ASN A 74 -20.80 17.73 -22.77
C ASN A 74 -19.85 17.61 -21.55
N MET A 75 -19.97 16.52 -20.79
CA MET A 75 -19.10 16.24 -19.66
C MET A 75 -17.81 15.63 -20.19
N LYS A 76 -16.76 16.46 -20.29
CA LYS A 76 -15.44 15.99 -20.68
C LYS A 76 -14.86 15.14 -19.54
N PHE A 77 -14.87 13.83 -19.72
CA PHE A 77 -14.17 12.88 -18.85
C PHE A 77 -12.70 12.67 -19.28
N GLU A 78 -12.21 13.49 -20.22
CA GLU A 78 -10.85 13.42 -20.71
C GLU A 78 -9.87 13.91 -19.65
N PHE A 79 -8.95 13.02 -19.24
CA PHE A 79 -7.78 13.40 -18.47
C PHE A 79 -6.89 14.28 -19.33
N THR A 80 -6.54 15.46 -18.81
CA THR A 80 -5.59 16.33 -19.47
C THR A 80 -4.17 15.79 -19.30
N ASN A 81 -3.23 16.28 -20.12
CA ASN A 81 -1.81 15.97 -19.92
C ASN A 81 -1.31 16.40 -18.53
N GLU A 82 -1.85 17.49 -17.97
CA GLU A 82 -1.50 17.96 -16.62
C GLU A 82 -1.98 16.99 -15.54
N ASP A 83 -3.18 16.41 -15.69
CA ASP A 83 -3.68 15.38 -14.77
C ASP A 83 -2.77 14.14 -14.81
N TRP A 84 -2.37 13.70 -15.99
CA TRP A 84 -1.44 12.58 -16.16
C TRP A 84 -0.07 12.86 -15.54
N CYS A 85 0.44 14.08 -15.66
CA CYS A 85 1.67 14.50 -14.98
C CYS A 85 1.50 14.45 -13.46
N THR A 86 0.40 14.98 -12.93
CA THR A 86 0.10 14.99 -11.49
C THR A 86 0.02 13.58 -10.92
N ILE A 87 -0.62 12.64 -11.63
CA ILE A 87 -0.73 11.24 -11.22
C ILE A 87 0.64 10.55 -11.22
N LYS A 88 1.52 10.86 -12.19
CA LYS A 88 2.91 10.35 -12.23
C LYS A 88 3.75 10.92 -11.09
N ASP A 89 3.58 12.20 -10.75
CA ASP A 89 4.24 12.80 -9.60
C ASP A 89 3.81 12.12 -8.30
N LEU A 90 2.51 11.84 -8.15
CA LEU A 90 1.99 11.07 -7.02
C LEU A 90 2.58 9.66 -6.96
N GLN A 91 2.70 8.96 -8.09
CA GLN A 91 3.35 7.64 -8.15
C GLN A 91 4.80 7.71 -7.65
N ASN A 92 5.55 8.74 -8.05
CA ASN A 92 6.94 8.93 -7.64
C ASN A 92 7.08 9.16 -6.13
N VAL A 93 6.15 9.92 -5.52
CA VAL A 93 6.10 10.12 -4.07
C VAL A 93 5.79 8.81 -3.35
N LEU A 94 4.84 8.01 -3.86
CA LEU A 94 4.39 6.77 -3.22
C LEU A 94 5.38 5.60 -3.37
N LYS A 95 6.18 5.58 -4.43
CA LYS A 95 7.15 4.51 -4.74
C LYS A 95 8.12 4.18 -3.59
N PRO A 96 8.81 5.14 -2.93
CA PRO A 96 9.68 4.83 -1.80
C PRO A 96 8.91 4.24 -0.60
N PHE A 97 7.70 4.71 -0.32
CA PHE A 97 6.86 4.14 0.76
C PHE A 97 6.43 2.72 0.45
N PHE A 98 6.08 2.44 -0.81
CA PHE A 98 5.80 1.08 -1.27
C PHE A 98 7.00 0.15 -1.02
N GLY A 99 8.21 0.59 -1.36
CA GLY A 99 9.45 -0.16 -1.11
C GLY A 99 9.70 -0.40 0.38
N ALA A 100 9.63 0.66 1.20
CA ALA A 100 9.87 0.58 2.64
C ALA A 100 8.85 -0.33 3.35
N THR A 101 7.56 -0.15 3.06
CA THR A 101 6.49 -0.97 3.66
C THR A 101 6.60 -2.43 3.22
N THR A 102 6.92 -2.70 1.96
CA THR A 102 7.15 -4.07 1.47
C THR A 102 8.35 -4.72 2.16
N ALA A 103 9.44 -3.98 2.37
CA ALA A 103 10.62 -4.47 3.08
C ALA A 103 10.32 -4.79 4.55
N ILE A 104 9.60 -3.91 5.25
CA ILE A 104 9.24 -4.11 6.67
C ILE A 104 8.22 -5.24 6.85
N SER A 105 7.28 -5.39 5.92
CA SER A 105 6.28 -6.46 5.94
C SER A 105 6.81 -7.81 5.46
N ALA A 106 8.11 -7.94 5.17
CA ALA A 106 8.71 -9.21 4.76
C ALA A 106 8.63 -10.24 5.90
N LYS A 107 8.02 -11.40 5.63
CA LYS A 107 7.82 -12.47 6.62
C LYS A 107 9.04 -13.39 6.78
N SER A 108 10.05 -13.24 5.91
CA SER A 108 11.15 -14.20 5.76
C SER A 108 12.42 -13.84 6.53
N TYR A 109 12.54 -12.61 7.03
CA TYR A 109 13.73 -12.14 7.77
C TYR A 109 13.30 -11.18 8.88
N PRO A 110 14.05 -11.06 10.00
CA PRO A 110 13.75 -10.10 11.05
C PRO A 110 13.84 -8.66 10.52
N THR A 111 12.71 -7.97 10.38
CA THR A 111 12.64 -6.60 9.86
C THR A 111 12.71 -5.52 10.94
N LEU A 112 12.70 -5.90 12.23
CA LEU A 112 12.72 -4.96 13.36
C LEU A 112 13.96 -4.05 13.35
N ALA A 113 15.11 -4.58 12.92
CA ALA A 113 16.36 -3.83 12.81
C ALA A 113 16.31 -2.75 11.70
N LEU A 114 15.45 -2.90 10.68
CA LEU A 114 15.30 -1.92 9.61
C LEU A 114 14.48 -0.69 10.04
N ALA A 115 13.59 -0.87 11.02
CA ALA A 115 12.81 0.23 11.60
C ALA A 115 13.63 1.06 12.60
N TYR A 116 14.74 0.52 13.10
CA TYR A 116 15.56 1.16 14.12
C TYR A 116 16.72 1.93 13.48
N SER A 117 16.49 3.21 13.16
CA SER A 117 17.58 4.13 12.83
C SER A 117 18.23 4.61 14.13
N SER A 118 19.33 3.98 14.54
CA SER A 118 20.21 4.56 15.57
C SER A 118 20.71 5.91 15.08
N LYS A 119 20.38 6.98 15.82
CA LYS A 119 21.15 8.22 15.77
C LYS A 119 22.51 8.02 16.45
#